data_AF-A0A534JEI3-F1
#
_entry.id   AF-A0A534JEI3-F1
#
_cell.length_a   1.000
_cell.length_b   1.000
_cell.length_c   1.000
_cell.angle_alpha   90.00
_cell.angle_beta   90.00
_cell.angle_gamma   90.00
#
_symmetry.space_group_name_H-M   'P 1'
#
loop_
_entity.id
_entity.type
_entity.pdbx_description
1 polymer ?
#
loop_
_entity_poly.entity_id
_entity_poly.type
_entity_poly.pdbx_seq_one_letter_code
_entity_poly.pdbx_strand_id
1 'polypeptide(L)'
;MSAARILAAYRAIFGTLIVVASIQTLVAAPAHHVALLAAAEIAGALMLIWRRTQWVGASVLLVLSAVEGEYPTRFPQYAASALLIVLLDRTLSQADTAASF
;
A
#
# COMPACT_ATOMS: atom_id res chain seq x y z
N MET A 1 -7.91 12.76 19.08
CA MET A 1 -7.02 12.42 17.94
C MET A 1 -7.70 12.89 16.66
N SER A 2 -6.97 13.52 15.72
CA SER A 2 -7.57 13.95 14.44
C SER A 2 -7.70 12.77 13.46
N ALA A 3 -8.68 12.83 12.55
CA ALA A 3 -8.90 11.81 11.52
C ALA A 3 -7.64 11.59 10.66
N ALA A 4 -6.93 12.67 10.31
CA ALA A 4 -5.67 12.60 9.57
C ALA A 4 -4.58 11.79 10.30
N ARG A 5 -4.47 11.93 11.64
CA ARG A 5 -3.51 11.16 12.43
C ARG A 5 -3.87 9.67 12.49
N ILE A 6 -5.16 9.36 12.59
CA ILE A 6 -5.64 7.97 12.59
C ILE A 6 -5.36 7.33 11.22
N LEU A 7 -5.65 8.04 10.12
CA LEU A 7 -5.37 7.55 8.78
C LEU A 7 -3.87 7.35 8.53
N ALA A 8 -3.03 8.27 9.01
CA ALA A 8 -1.57 8.13 8.91
C ALA A 8 -1.06 6.89 9.68
N ALA A 9 -1.58 6.63 10.88
CA ALA A 9 -1.24 5.45 11.65
C ALA A 9 -1.71 4.16 10.95
N TYR A 10 -2.95 4.15 10.44
CA TYR A 10 -3.50 3.04 9.67
C TYR A 10 -2.65 2.73 8.44
N ARG A 11 -2.28 3.76 7.65
CA ARG A 11 -1.41 3.63 6.48
C ARG A 11 -0.04 3.04 6.83
N ALA A 12 0.57 3.50 7.92
CA ALA A 12 1.85 2.98 8.38
C ALA A 12 1.77 1.51 8.80
N ILE A 13 0.75 1.15 9.58
CA ILE A 13 0.51 -0.24 10.00
C ILE A 13 0.27 -1.13 8.78
N PHE A 14 -0.62 -0.71 7.88
CA PHE A 14 -0.95 -1.44 6.68
C PHE A 14 0.27 -1.67 5.77
N GLY A 15 1.04 -0.61 5.48
CA GLY A 15 2.28 -0.74 4.72
C GLY A 15 3.30 -1.66 5.39
N THR A 16 3.43 -1.58 6.71
CA THR A 16 4.35 -2.46 7.48
C THR A 16 3.92 -3.93 7.37
N LEU A 17 2.62 -4.22 7.45
CA LEU A 17 2.11 -5.59 7.32
C LEU A 17 2.37 -6.17 5.93
N ILE A 18 2.25 -5.36 4.86
CA ILE A 18 2.63 -5.79 3.51
C ILE A 18 4.12 -6.14 3.48
N VAL A 19 4.99 -5.25 3.97
CA VAL A 19 6.45 -5.50 3.99
C VAL A 19 6.78 -6.80 4.71
N VAL A 20 6.19 -7.05 5.89
CA VAL A 20 6.39 -8.29 6.65
C VAL A 20 5.92 -9.51 5.86
N ALA A 21 4.74 -9.45 5.25
CA ALA A 21 4.21 -10.55 4.43
C ALA A 21 5.07 -10.85 3.20
N SER A 22 5.57 -9.81 2.52
CA SER A 22 6.46 -9.96 1.36
C SER A 22 7.83 -10.53 1.77
N ILE A 23 8.37 -10.15 2.93
CA ILE A 23 9.60 -10.77 3.49
C ILE A 23 9.36 -12.25 3.81
N GLN A 24 8.24 -12.60 4.43
CA GLN A 24 7.91 -14.01 4.70
C GLN A 24 7.82 -14.83 3.39
N THR A 25 7.29 -14.22 2.33
CA THR A 25 7.21 -14.84 1.00
C THR A 25 8.60 -15.08 0.40
N LEU A 26 9.51 -14.09 0.52
CA LEU A 26 10.92 -14.23 0.11
C LEU A 26 11.64 -15.37 0.83
N VAL A 27 11.42 -15.51 2.14
CA VAL A 27 12.04 -16.56 2.96
C VAL A 27 11.48 -17.94 2.61
N ALA A 28 10.18 -18.03 2.29
CA ALA A 28 9.51 -19.30 2.02
C ALA A 28 9.73 -19.84 0.60
N ALA A 29 9.93 -18.98 -0.40
CA ALA A 29 10.00 -19.37 -1.81
C ALA A 29 11.11 -18.59 -2.56
N PRO A 30 12.34 -19.14 -2.66
CA PRO A 30 13.49 -18.43 -3.23
C PRO A 30 13.53 -18.38 -4.77
N ALA A 31 12.39 -18.56 -5.44
CA ALA A 31 12.33 -18.48 -6.90
C ALA A 31 12.54 -17.03 -7.38
N HIS A 32 13.31 -16.82 -8.45
CA HIS A 32 13.74 -15.49 -8.89
C HIS A 32 12.56 -14.56 -9.26
N HIS A 33 11.50 -15.11 -9.86
CA HIS A 33 10.29 -14.34 -10.21
C HIS A 33 9.50 -13.92 -8.96
N VAL A 34 9.46 -14.76 -7.92
CA VAL A 34 8.86 -14.45 -6.62
C VAL A 34 9.65 -13.36 -5.91
N ALA A 35 10.98 -13.38 -6.02
CA ALA A 35 11.83 -12.37 -5.43
C ALA A 35 11.61 -10.98 -6.03
N LEU A 36 11.47 -10.89 -7.36
CA LEU A 36 11.15 -9.64 -8.05
C LEU A 36 9.76 -9.10 -7.64
N LEU A 37 8.75 -9.98 -7.56
CA LEU A 37 7.40 -9.59 -7.14
C LEU A 37 7.38 -9.08 -5.71
N ALA A 38 8.00 -9.79 -4.77
CA ALA A 38 8.07 -9.38 -3.38
C ALA A 38 8.87 -8.09 -3.19
N ALA A 39 9.95 -7.89 -3.95
CA ALA A 39 10.68 -6.62 -3.94
C ALA A 39 9.81 -5.45 -4.43
N ALA A 40 9.01 -5.66 -5.48
CA ALA A 40 8.06 -4.66 -5.98
C ALA A 40 6.95 -4.36 -4.96
N GLU A 41 6.42 -5.37 -4.26
CA GLU A 41 5.46 -5.17 -3.17
C GLU A 41 6.05 -4.34 -2.03
N ILE A 42 7.27 -4.67 -1.58
CA ILE A 42 7.97 -3.94 -0.53
C ILE A 42 8.17 -2.47 -0.95
N ALA A 43 8.64 -2.24 -2.18
CA ALA A 43 8.81 -0.88 -2.70
C ALA A 43 7.47 -0.11 -2.74
N GLY A 44 6.40 -0.74 -3.23
CA GLY A 44 5.06 -0.16 -3.26
C GLY A 44 4.53 0.17 -1.87
N ALA A 45 4.68 -0.73 -0.91
CA ALA A 45 4.27 -0.56 0.48
C ALA A 45 5.07 0.55 1.18
N LEU A 46 6.38 0.60 1.00
CA LEU A 46 7.21 1.68 1.51
C LEU A 46 6.77 3.02 0.93
N MET A 47 6.61 3.12 -0.39
CA MET A 47 6.11 4.34 -1.04
C MET A 47 4.72 4.76 -0.54
N LEU A 48 3.86 3.80 -0.18
CA LEU A 48 2.54 4.06 0.39
C LEU A 48 2.63 4.76 1.76
N ILE A 49 3.64 4.48 2.58
CA ILE A 49 3.77 5.06 3.93
C ILE A 49 3.95 6.60 3.89
N TRP A 50 4.66 7.12 2.88
CA TRP A 50 4.87 8.56 2.73
C TRP A 50 3.75 9.22 1.90
N ARG A 51 3.17 10.28 2.45
CA ARG A 51 2.06 11.02 1.82
C ARG A 51 2.39 11.56 0.42
N ARG A 52 3.66 11.92 0.17
CA ARG A 52 4.11 12.45 -1.14
C ARG A 52 4.14 11.37 -2.23
N THR A 53 4.43 10.12 -1.86
CA THR A 53 4.61 9.00 -2.78
C THR A 53 3.45 8.01 -2.74
N GLN A 54 2.43 8.24 -1.90
CA GLN A 54 1.35 7.28 -1.68
C GLN A 54 0.60 6.88 -2.96
N TRP A 55 0.44 7.81 -3.91
CA TRP A 55 -0.17 7.52 -5.22
C TRP A 55 0.69 6.58 -6.07
N VAL A 56 2.01 6.75 -6.00
CA VAL A 56 2.97 5.86 -6.68
C VAL A 56 2.91 4.48 -6.04
N GLY A 57 2.94 4.41 -4.70
CA GLY A 57 2.83 3.15 -3.96
C GLY A 57 1.52 2.39 -4.26
N ALA A 58 0.39 3.09 -4.25
CA ALA A 58 -0.90 2.51 -4.61
C ALA A 58 -0.94 2.03 -6.08
N SER A 59 -0.34 2.78 -7.00
CA SER A 59 -0.26 2.39 -8.42
C SER A 59 0.58 1.13 -8.61
N VAL A 60 1.71 1.02 -7.92
CA VAL A 60 2.55 -0.20 -7.93
C VAL A 60 1.74 -1.40 -7.45
N LEU A 61 1.07 -1.30 -6.29
CA LEU A 61 0.25 -2.39 -5.75
C LEU A 61 -0.91 -2.76 -6.68
N LEU A 62 -1.50 -1.77 -7.36
CA LEU A 62 -2.56 -2.00 -8.35
C LEU A 62 -2.05 -2.75 -9.58
N VAL A 63 -0.91 -2.35 -10.15
CA VAL A 63 -0.30 -3.07 -11.28
C VAL A 63 0.05 -4.50 -10.89
N LEU A 64 0.61 -4.70 -9.69
CA LEU A 64 0.90 -6.04 -9.18
C LEU A 64 -0.36 -6.89 -9.01
N SER A 65 -1.51 -6.29 -8.66
CA SER A 65 -2.78 -7.03 -8.56
C SER A 65 -3.33 -7.55 -9.88
N ALA A 66 -2.85 -7.03 -11.00
CA ALA A 66 -3.22 -7.47 -12.34
C ALA A 66 -2.26 -8.55 -12.90
N VAL A 67 -1.21 -8.90 -12.18
CA VAL A 67 -0.29 -9.97 -12.60
C VAL A 67 -0.95 -11.32 -12.32
N GLU A 68 -1.39 -12.01 -13.37
CA GLU A 68 -1.90 -13.39 -13.26
C GLU A 68 -0.77 -14.37 -12.89
N GLY A 69 -0.97 -15.17 -11.84
CA GLY A 69 0.00 -16.16 -11.38
C GLY A 69 -0.41 -16.90 -10.10
N GLU A 70 0.35 -17.93 -9.71
CA GLU A 70 0.09 -18.86 -8.58
C GLU A 70 0.05 -18.21 -7.17
N TYR A 71 0.34 -16.92 -7.05
CA TYR A 71 0.37 -16.23 -5.76
C TYR A 71 -0.98 -15.56 -5.44
N PRO A 72 -1.39 -15.59 -4.16
CA PRO A 72 -2.78 -15.66 -3.79
C PRO A 72 -3.50 -14.33 -3.92
N THR A 73 -4.83 -14.41 -3.88
CA THR A 73 -5.91 -13.42 -3.70
C THR A 73 -5.66 -12.16 -2.84
N ARG A 74 -4.46 -11.98 -2.30
CA ARG A 74 -3.99 -10.88 -1.44
C ARG A 74 -3.66 -9.61 -2.25
N PHE A 75 -3.13 -9.74 -3.47
CA PHE A 75 -2.76 -8.55 -4.26
C PHE A 75 -3.95 -7.62 -4.57
N PRO A 76 -5.14 -8.11 -4.96
CA PRO A 76 -6.32 -7.25 -5.13
C PRO A 76 -6.74 -6.55 -3.85
N GLN A 77 -6.64 -7.22 -2.70
CA GLN A 77 -6.94 -6.63 -1.41
C GLN A 77 -5.92 -5.53 -1.06
N TYR A 78 -4.63 -5.76 -1.31
CA TYR A 78 -3.59 -4.76 -1.08
C TYR A 78 -3.79 -3.51 -1.93
N ALA A 79 -4.10 -3.70 -3.22
CA ALA A 79 -4.42 -2.62 -4.13
C ALA A 79 -5.68 -1.83 -3.70
N ALA A 80 -6.77 -2.53 -3.37
CA ALA A 80 -8.03 -1.91 -2.95
C ALA A 80 -7.86 -1.09 -1.66
N SER A 81 -7.17 -1.65 -0.66
CA SER A 81 -6.88 -0.95 0.59
C SER A 81 -5.94 0.25 0.38
N ALA A 82 -4.93 0.13 -0.48
CA ALA A 82 -4.04 1.24 -0.83
C ALA A 82 -4.81 2.38 -1.52
N LEU A 83 -5.68 2.06 -2.47
CA LEU A 83 -6.56 3.04 -3.12
C LEU A 83 -7.48 3.74 -2.11
N LEU A 84 -8.11 2.96 -1.21
CA LEU A 84 -8.98 3.52 -0.17
C LEU A 84 -8.23 4.51 0.72
N ILE A 85 -7.02 4.15 1.18
CA ILE A 85 -6.17 5.04 1.98
C ILE A 85 -5.91 6.35 1.25
N VAL A 86 -5.54 6.27 -0.02
CA VAL A 86 -5.19 7.43 -0.84
C VAL A 86 -6.40 8.33 -1.09
N LEU A 87 -7.57 7.73 -1.35
CA LEU A 87 -8.82 8.48 -1.53
C LEU A 87 -9.25 9.16 -0.23
N LEU A 88 -9.17 8.47 0.92
CA LEU A 88 -9.48 9.05 2.22
C LEU A 88 -8.54 10.21 2.59
N ASP A 89 -7.22 10.09 2.32
CA ASP A 89 -6.25 11.17 2.58
C ASP A 89 -6.60 12.42 1.78
N ARG A 90 -7.00 12.23 0.51
CA ARG A 90 -7.43 13.33 -0.37
C ARG A 90 -8.72 13.98 0.15
N THR A 91 -9.74 13.19 0.50
CA THR A 91 -11.02 13.70 0.99
C THR A 91 -10.87 14.46 2.31
N LEU A 92 -10.08 13.93 3.25
CA LEU A 92 -9.81 14.63 4.52
C LEU A 92 -9.06 15.95 4.29
N SER A 93 -8.07 15.95 3.40
CA SER A 93 -7.32 17.17 3.06
C SER A 93 -8.22 18.25 2.46
N GLN A 94 -9.19 17.87 1.62
CA GLN A 94 -10.16 18.79 1.04
C GLN A 94 -11.15 19.32 2.09
N ALA A 95 -11.61 18.47 3.01
CA ALA A 95 -12.50 18.87 4.10
C ALA A 95 -11.82 19.86 5.05
N ASP A 96 -10.56 19.60 5.43
CA ASP A 96 -9.77 20.51 6.28
C ASP A 96 -9.56 21.88 5.59
N THR A 97 -9.36 21.88 4.27
CA THR A 97 -9.22 23.11 3.47
C THR A 97 -10.54 23.89 3.46
N ALA A 98 -11.68 23.22 3.22
CA ALA A 98 -12.99 23.86 3.17
C ALA A 98 -13.43 24.45 4.53
N ALA A 99 -13.05 23.82 5.66
CA ALA A 99 -13.35 24.30 7.00
C ALA A 99 -12.48 25.49 7.46
N SER A 100 -11.44 25.84 6.69
CA SER A 100 -10.51 26.95 7.00
C SER A 100 -10.87 28.28 6.32
N PHE A 101 -11.93 28.29 5.49
CA PHE A 101 -12.53 29.48 4.86
C PHE A 101 -13.80 29.91 5.60
#